data_AF-A0A6F9A2H5-F1
#
_entry.id   AF-A0A6F9A2H5-F1
#
_cell.length_a   1.000
_cell.length_b   1.000
_cell.length_c   1.000
_cell.angle_alpha   90.00
_cell.angle_beta   90.00
_cell.angle_gamma   90.00
#
_symmetry.space_group_name_H-M   'P 1'
#
loop_
_entity.id
_entity.type
_entity.pdbx_description
1 polymer ?
#
loop_
_entity_poly.entity_id
_entity_poly.type
_entity_poly.pdbx_seq_one_letter_code
_entity_poly.pdbx_strand_id
1 'polypeptide(L)'
;MYGRYTQELGVYAKEEAARLRDGGGLRRSTSVRNRSAELLEYEKDPCAKCHVCKSRCQKFLISRVGEDWIFLILLGLVMALVSWVMDYAIAFCQQAQKWMYGGLDSNMLLQYLAWVTYPVVLITFSAGFTQILAPQAVGSGIPEMKTILRGVVLKEYLTFKTFVAKVIGLTCALGSGMPLGKEGPFVHVASLCAALLSKFMAALFGGIYMVLTQISVFSHLLLKEEPFEGNKVRVHVCLSVLFSIEVTSTFFAVRNYWRGFFAATFSAFIFRVLATITALFKTRFRLDFPFDLQELPAFAILGIACGFGGALFVFLNRLIVE
;
A
#
# COMPACT_ATOMS: atom_id res chain seq x y z
N MET A 1 15.09 26.07 -13.31
CA MET A 1 14.37 26.42 -12.06
C MET A 1 15.26 26.14 -10.84
N TYR A 2 16.34 26.90 -10.64
CA TYR A 2 17.10 26.86 -9.40
C TYR A 2 17.03 28.25 -8.78
N GLY A 3 16.11 28.42 -7.83
CA GLY A 3 16.00 29.65 -7.05
C GLY A 3 17.11 29.67 -6.01
N ARG A 4 18.02 30.63 -6.10
CA ARG A 4 18.93 30.96 -4.99
C ARG A 4 18.08 31.49 -3.84
N TYR A 5 18.24 30.89 -2.66
CA TYR A 5 17.65 31.40 -1.43
C TYR A 5 18.34 32.73 -1.10
N THR A 6 17.68 33.86 -1.36
CA THR A 6 18.17 35.18 -1.01
C THR A 6 17.80 35.49 0.44
N GLN A 7 18.76 36.06 1.19
CA GLN A 7 18.63 36.38 2.61
C GLN A 7 17.42 37.29 2.90
N GLU A 8 16.99 38.07 1.91
CA GLU A 8 15.84 38.96 1.92
C GLU A 8 14.50 38.25 2.14
N LEU A 9 14.30 37.05 1.58
CA LEU A 9 13.07 36.26 1.79
C LEU A 9 12.93 35.80 3.24
N GLY A 10 14.05 35.51 3.91
CA GLY A 10 14.07 35.15 5.33
C GLY A 10 13.75 36.33 6.25
N VAL A 11 14.16 37.54 5.87
CA VAL A 11 13.86 38.77 6.62
C VAL A 11 12.38 39.14 6.44
N TYR A 12 11.86 39.07 5.21
CA TYR A 12 10.45 39.32 4.92
C TYR A 12 9.52 38.36 5.68
N ALA A 13 9.84 37.05 5.70
CA ALA A 13 9.06 36.07 6.46
C ALA A 13 9.09 36.32 7.98
N LYS A 14 10.19 36.84 8.52
CA LYS A 14 10.32 37.21 9.93
C LYS A 14 9.49 38.45 10.28
N GLU A 15 9.51 39.47 9.43
CA GLU A 15 8.72 40.70 9.64
C GLU A 15 7.21 40.41 9.54
N GLU A 16 6.79 39.59 8.59
CA GLU A 16 5.37 39.24 8.44
C GLU A 16 4.87 38.37 9.59
N ALA A 17 5.71 37.46 10.12
CA ALA A 17 5.41 36.70 11.33
C ALA A 17 5.34 37.58 12.60
N ALA A 18 6.10 38.68 12.65
CA ALA A 18 6.04 39.65 13.75
C ALA A 18 4.74 40.47 13.71
N ARG A 19 4.30 40.92 12.52
CA ARG A 19 3.02 41.63 12.33
C ARG A 19 1.81 40.79 12.75
N LEU A 20 1.81 39.50 12.43
CA LEU A 20 0.73 38.58 12.84
C LEU A 20 0.68 38.36 14.36
N ARG A 21 1.81 38.50 15.07
CA ARG A 21 1.87 38.43 16.53
C ARG A 21 1.25 39.66 17.19
N ASP A 22 1.52 40.86 16.68
CA ASP A 22 0.98 42.11 17.25
C ASP A 22 -0.53 42.27 16.97
N GLY A 23 -1.00 41.89 15.78
CA GLY A 23 -2.44 41.90 15.47
C GLY A 23 -3.28 40.91 16.30
N GLY A 24 -2.66 39.84 16.80
CA GLY A 24 -3.32 38.84 17.65
C GLY A 24 -3.47 39.25 19.12
N GLY A 25 -2.62 40.15 19.62
CA GLY A 25 -2.61 40.58 21.03
C GLY A 25 -3.85 41.38 21.42
N LEU A 26 -4.29 42.29 20.54
CA LEU A 26 -5.41 43.20 20.82
C LEU A 26 -6.76 42.47 20.87
N ARG A 27 -6.99 41.47 20.00
CA ARG A 27 -8.19 40.59 20.04
C ARG A 27 -8.21 39.69 21.27
N ARG A 28 -7.04 39.30 21.78
CA ARG A 28 -6.92 38.42 22.94
C ARG A 28 -7.30 39.15 24.23
N SER A 29 -6.87 40.41 24.39
CA SER A 29 -7.18 41.22 25.58
C SER A 29 -8.68 41.49 25.78
N THR A 30 -9.43 41.74 24.70
CA THR A 30 -10.88 41.98 24.78
C THR A 30 -11.67 40.70 25.12
N SER A 31 -11.20 39.53 24.67
CA SER A 31 -11.80 38.22 25.01
C SER A 31 -11.55 37.80 26.46
N VAL A 32 -10.40 38.18 27.03
CA VAL A 32 -10.00 37.82 28.39
C VAL A 32 -10.85 38.57 29.42
N ARG A 33 -11.16 39.86 29.17
CA ARG A 33 -11.96 40.69 30.08
C ARG A 33 -13.43 40.24 30.17
N ASN A 34 -14.01 39.72 29.09
CA ASN A 34 -15.36 39.11 29.13
C ASN A 34 -15.39 37.76 29.87
N ARG A 35 -14.33 36.94 29.74
CA ARG A 35 -14.24 35.65 30.46
C ARG A 35 -14.05 35.80 31.97
N SER A 36 -13.44 36.90 32.42
CA SER A 36 -13.26 37.18 33.84
C SER A 36 -14.58 37.49 34.56
N ALA A 37 -15.56 38.08 33.85
CA ALA A 37 -16.87 38.41 34.42
C ALA A 37 -17.79 37.18 34.52
N GLU A 38 -17.67 36.21 33.61
CA GLU A 38 -18.42 34.93 33.65
C GLU A 38 -17.86 33.91 34.67
N LEU A 39 -16.63 34.13 35.18
CA LEU A 39 -15.94 33.20 36.07
C LEU A 39 -16.19 33.43 37.57
N LEU A 40 -16.96 34.47 37.95
CA LEU A 40 -17.24 34.80 39.35
C LEU A 40 -18.54 34.21 39.91
N GLU A 41 -19.37 33.54 39.11
CA GLU A 41 -20.62 32.92 39.58
C GLU A 41 -20.60 31.38 39.67
N TYR A 42 -19.44 30.74 39.49
CA TYR A 42 -19.34 29.27 39.56
C TYR A 42 -18.34 28.82 40.62
N GLU A 43 -18.55 29.29 41.85
CA GLU A 43 -17.91 28.73 43.04
C GLU A 43 -18.90 27.77 43.73
N LYS A 44 -18.93 26.52 43.25
CA LYS A 44 -19.32 25.35 44.06
C LYS A 44 -18.81 24.05 43.42
N ASP A 45 -18.24 23.22 44.28
CA ASP A 45 -17.93 21.78 44.13
C ASP A 45 -16.56 21.36 43.57
N PRO A 46 -15.58 21.03 44.44
CA PRO A 46 -14.24 20.55 44.07
C PRO A 46 -14.19 19.13 43.44
N CYS A 47 -15.28 18.36 43.44
CA CYS A 47 -15.23 16.92 43.13
C CYS A 47 -15.65 16.53 41.69
N ALA A 48 -16.15 17.47 40.87
CA ALA A 48 -16.63 17.16 39.50
C ALA A 48 -15.53 17.27 38.41
N LYS A 49 -14.43 17.99 38.67
CA LYS A 49 -13.41 18.32 37.66
C LYS A 49 -12.52 17.13 37.26
N CYS A 50 -12.37 16.12 38.12
CA CYS A 50 -11.50 14.97 37.85
C CYS A 50 -12.14 13.94 36.89
N HIS A 51 -13.45 13.72 36.99
CA HIS A 51 -14.17 12.76 36.13
C HIS A 51 -14.43 13.31 34.72
N VAL A 52 -14.72 14.61 34.61
CA VAL A 52 -14.93 15.28 33.31
C VAL A 52 -13.62 15.43 32.54
N CYS A 53 -12.49 15.70 33.21
CA CYS A 53 -11.18 15.79 32.55
C CYS A 53 -10.68 14.40 32.09
N LYS A 54 -10.90 13.34 32.90
CA LYS A 54 -10.57 11.96 32.52
C LYS A 54 -11.46 11.45 31.38
N SER A 55 -12.77 11.73 31.40
CA SER A 55 -13.72 11.40 30.33
C SER A 55 -13.44 12.17 29.03
N ARG A 56 -13.04 13.44 29.11
CA ARG A 56 -12.69 14.25 27.94
C ARG A 56 -11.33 13.86 27.36
N CYS A 57 -10.35 13.54 28.21
CA CYS A 57 -9.04 13.03 27.78
C CYS A 57 -9.15 11.58 27.26
N GLN A 58 -10.04 10.76 27.81
CA GLN A 58 -10.35 9.41 27.35
C GLN A 58 -11.15 9.43 26.04
N LYS A 59 -12.14 10.31 25.88
CA LYS A 59 -12.81 10.53 24.58
C LYS A 59 -11.86 11.13 23.55
N PHE A 60 -10.94 12.00 23.95
CA PHE A 60 -9.93 12.59 23.07
C PHE A 60 -8.83 11.58 22.68
N LEU A 61 -8.38 10.74 23.61
CA LEU A 61 -7.44 9.64 23.36
C LEU A 61 -8.09 8.53 22.53
N ILE A 62 -9.33 8.13 22.84
CA ILE A 62 -10.05 7.10 22.06
C ILE A 62 -10.43 7.63 20.68
N SER A 63 -10.77 8.92 20.52
CA SER A 63 -10.98 9.55 19.22
C SER A 63 -9.66 9.61 18.44
N ARG A 64 -8.61 10.28 18.95
CA ARG A 64 -7.35 10.44 18.20
C ARG A 64 -6.55 9.16 18.01
N VAL A 65 -6.43 8.31 19.04
CA VAL A 65 -5.67 7.05 18.96
C VAL A 65 -6.51 5.97 18.28
N GLY A 66 -7.82 5.91 18.52
CA GLY A 66 -8.70 4.92 17.89
C GLY A 66 -8.91 5.14 16.39
N GLU A 67 -9.04 6.39 15.93
CA GLU A 67 -9.22 6.71 14.50
C GLU A 67 -8.09 6.14 13.63
N ASP A 68 -6.86 6.23 14.11
CA ASP A 68 -5.67 5.70 13.42
C ASP A 68 -5.73 4.17 13.25
N TRP A 69 -6.14 3.43 14.29
CA TRP A 69 -6.27 1.97 14.21
C TRP A 69 -7.47 1.53 13.39
N ILE A 70 -8.59 2.25 13.49
CA ILE A 70 -9.78 2.02 12.66
C ILE A 70 -9.44 2.21 11.18
N PHE A 71 -8.67 3.24 10.83
CA PHE A 71 -8.17 3.45 9.48
C PHE A 71 -7.33 2.25 8.99
N LEU A 72 -6.43 1.72 9.82
CA LEU A 72 -5.59 0.57 9.46
C LEU A 72 -6.41 -0.72 9.26
N ILE A 73 -7.41 -0.95 10.11
CA ILE A 73 -8.35 -2.08 9.97
C ILE A 73 -9.10 -1.98 8.65
N LEU A 74 -9.69 -0.81 8.37
CA LEU A 74 -10.46 -0.60 7.15
C LEU A 74 -9.58 -0.71 5.90
N LEU A 75 -8.36 -0.17 5.96
CA LEU A 75 -7.39 -0.30 4.87
C LEU A 75 -7.04 -1.78 4.62
N GLY A 76 -6.77 -2.55 5.68
CA GLY A 76 -6.48 -3.98 5.56
C GLY A 76 -7.66 -4.78 4.99
N LEU A 77 -8.89 -4.46 5.39
CA LEU A 77 -10.13 -5.05 4.87
C LEU A 77 -10.29 -4.76 3.38
N VAL A 78 -10.21 -3.49 2.97
CA VAL A 78 -10.37 -3.07 1.57
C VAL A 78 -9.29 -3.73 0.70
N MET A 79 -8.04 -3.77 1.17
CA MET A 79 -6.95 -4.39 0.41
C MET A 79 -7.10 -5.91 0.25
N ALA A 80 -7.58 -6.61 1.29
CA ALA A 80 -7.87 -8.03 1.21
C ALA A 80 -9.00 -8.33 0.21
N LEU A 81 -10.07 -7.52 0.24
CA LEU A 81 -11.19 -7.64 -0.70
C LEU A 81 -10.74 -7.38 -2.14
N VAL A 82 -9.99 -6.30 -2.39
CA VAL A 82 -9.48 -5.96 -3.72
C VAL A 82 -8.59 -7.09 -4.26
N SER A 83 -7.68 -7.63 -3.44
CA SER A 83 -6.84 -8.76 -3.90
C SER A 83 -7.67 -10.00 -4.17
N TRP A 84 -8.62 -10.35 -3.31
CA TRP A 84 -9.44 -11.55 -3.47
C TRP A 84 -10.29 -11.48 -4.74
N VAL A 85 -10.94 -10.33 -5.00
CA VAL A 85 -11.70 -10.11 -6.24
C VAL A 85 -10.78 -10.18 -7.46
N MET A 86 -9.59 -9.59 -7.39
CA MET A 86 -8.63 -9.62 -8.51
C MET A 86 -8.13 -11.04 -8.78
N ASP A 87 -7.76 -11.80 -7.73
CA ASP A 87 -7.30 -13.18 -7.87
C ASP A 87 -8.42 -14.10 -8.39
N TYR A 88 -9.66 -13.91 -7.92
CA TYR A 88 -10.83 -14.62 -8.42
C TYR A 88 -11.07 -14.32 -9.91
N ALA A 89 -11.00 -13.04 -10.32
CA ALA A 89 -11.18 -12.63 -11.70
C ALA A 89 -10.06 -13.16 -12.62
N ILE A 90 -8.81 -13.15 -12.16
CA ILE A 90 -7.67 -13.74 -12.90
C ILE A 90 -7.89 -15.24 -13.09
N ALA A 91 -8.27 -15.97 -12.03
CA ALA A 91 -8.54 -17.39 -12.11
C ALA A 91 -9.71 -17.70 -13.06
N PHE A 92 -10.77 -16.88 -13.03
CA PHE A 92 -11.89 -16.99 -13.95
C PHE A 92 -11.47 -16.79 -15.41
N CYS A 93 -10.67 -15.75 -15.71
CA CYS A 93 -10.12 -15.54 -17.06
C CYS A 93 -9.27 -16.74 -17.51
N GLN A 94 -8.35 -17.20 -16.69
CA GLN A 94 -7.50 -18.34 -17.04
C GLN A 94 -8.30 -19.64 -17.21
N GLN A 95 -9.37 -19.83 -16.43
CA GLN A 95 -10.27 -20.96 -16.60
C GLN A 95 -11.06 -20.84 -17.91
N ALA A 96 -11.52 -19.64 -18.27
CA ALA A 96 -12.19 -19.38 -19.54
C ALA A 96 -11.25 -19.66 -20.74
N GLN A 97 -9.97 -19.30 -20.64
CA GLN A 97 -8.97 -19.63 -21.65
C GLN A 97 -8.83 -21.15 -21.84
N LYS A 98 -8.69 -21.90 -20.74
CA LYS A 98 -8.59 -23.37 -20.76
C LYS A 98 -9.85 -24.02 -21.31
N TRP A 99 -11.01 -23.52 -20.91
CA TRP A 99 -12.30 -24.01 -21.40
C TRP A 99 -12.45 -23.80 -22.91
N MET A 100 -12.10 -22.60 -23.41
CA MET A 100 -12.12 -22.30 -24.84
C MET A 100 -11.12 -23.17 -25.60
N TYR A 101 -9.90 -23.33 -25.11
CA TYR A 101 -8.89 -24.20 -25.73
C TYR A 101 -9.32 -25.68 -25.76
N GLY A 102 -9.96 -26.15 -24.68
CA GLY A 102 -10.42 -27.53 -24.56
C GLY A 102 -11.65 -27.84 -25.41
N GLY A 103 -12.55 -26.88 -25.64
CA GLY A 103 -13.74 -27.07 -26.49
C GLY A 103 -13.46 -27.13 -27.99
N LEU A 104 -12.24 -26.81 -28.42
CA LEU A 104 -11.80 -26.78 -29.81
C LEU A 104 -10.84 -27.93 -30.18
N ASP A 105 -10.85 -29.00 -29.39
CA ASP A 105 -9.96 -30.18 -29.52
C ASP A 105 -10.00 -30.87 -30.89
N SER A 106 -11.13 -30.79 -31.59
CA SER A 106 -11.32 -31.40 -32.92
C SER A 106 -10.47 -30.80 -34.04
N ASN A 107 -10.06 -29.52 -33.94
CA ASN A 107 -9.40 -28.79 -35.02
C ASN A 107 -8.16 -28.04 -34.54
N MET A 108 -6.97 -28.53 -34.92
CA MET A 108 -5.67 -27.94 -34.56
C MET A 108 -5.56 -26.44 -34.92
N LEU A 109 -6.03 -26.03 -36.11
CA LEU A 109 -5.96 -24.64 -36.53
C LEU A 109 -6.83 -23.73 -35.64
N LEU A 110 -8.03 -24.18 -35.30
CA LEU A 110 -8.97 -23.41 -34.49
C LEU A 110 -8.48 -23.33 -33.04
N GLN A 111 -7.89 -24.41 -32.53
CA GLN A 111 -7.24 -24.46 -31.22
C GLN A 111 -6.02 -23.52 -31.13
N TYR A 112 -5.18 -23.49 -32.17
CA TYR A 112 -4.06 -22.54 -32.26
C TYR A 112 -4.55 -21.09 -32.31
N LEU A 113 -5.57 -20.80 -33.13
CA LEU A 113 -6.17 -19.47 -33.20
C LEU A 113 -6.74 -19.03 -31.85
N ALA A 114 -7.47 -19.91 -31.14
CA ALA A 114 -7.99 -19.63 -29.81
C ALA A 114 -6.87 -19.37 -28.79
N TRP A 115 -5.78 -20.14 -28.85
CA TRP A 115 -4.62 -19.99 -27.96
C TRP A 115 -3.91 -18.65 -28.14
N VAL A 116 -3.79 -18.16 -29.38
CA VAL A 116 -3.13 -16.86 -29.67
C VAL A 116 -4.07 -15.68 -29.46
N THR A 117 -5.30 -15.76 -29.96
CA THR A 117 -6.23 -14.62 -29.97
C THR A 117 -6.63 -14.20 -28.57
N TYR A 118 -6.82 -15.13 -27.65
CA TYR A 118 -7.28 -14.82 -26.29
C TYR A 118 -6.29 -13.95 -25.49
N PRO A 119 -4.99 -14.33 -25.36
CA PRO A 119 -4.02 -13.47 -24.71
C PRO A 119 -3.86 -12.12 -25.43
N VAL A 120 -3.84 -12.11 -26.77
CA VAL A 120 -3.65 -10.88 -27.56
C VAL A 120 -4.80 -9.89 -27.31
N VAL A 121 -6.05 -10.34 -27.32
CA VAL A 121 -7.22 -9.50 -27.04
C VAL A 121 -7.19 -8.96 -25.61
N LEU A 122 -6.87 -9.79 -24.62
CA LEU A 122 -6.81 -9.35 -23.22
C LEU A 122 -5.69 -8.34 -22.94
N ILE A 123 -4.51 -8.53 -23.53
CA ILE A 123 -3.37 -7.63 -23.35
C ILE A 123 -3.60 -6.32 -24.08
N THR A 124 -4.12 -6.36 -25.31
CA THR A 124 -4.45 -5.14 -26.06
C THR A 124 -5.55 -4.34 -25.37
N PHE A 125 -6.55 -5.03 -24.81
CA PHE A 125 -7.57 -4.40 -23.96
C PHE A 125 -6.95 -3.78 -22.70
N SER A 126 -6.08 -4.50 -21.98
CA SER A 126 -5.39 -3.98 -20.79
C SER A 126 -4.56 -2.74 -21.10
N ALA A 127 -3.75 -2.79 -22.15
CA ALA A 127 -2.90 -1.67 -22.58
C ALA A 127 -3.76 -0.48 -23.06
N GLY A 128 -4.78 -0.72 -23.89
CA GLY A 128 -5.68 0.33 -24.37
C GLY A 128 -6.45 0.99 -23.23
N PHE A 129 -7.04 0.21 -22.34
CA PHE A 129 -7.80 0.71 -21.20
C PHE A 129 -6.95 1.56 -20.25
N THR A 130 -5.73 1.09 -19.93
CA THR A 130 -4.82 1.83 -19.06
C THR A 130 -4.35 3.14 -19.71
N GLN A 131 -4.04 3.14 -21.01
CA GLN A 131 -3.62 4.35 -21.73
C GLN A 131 -4.74 5.38 -21.86
N ILE A 132 -5.97 4.94 -22.13
CA ILE A 132 -7.13 5.84 -22.30
C ILE A 132 -7.58 6.43 -20.96
N LEU A 133 -7.66 5.61 -19.90
CA LEU A 133 -8.24 6.05 -18.63
C LEU A 133 -7.23 6.81 -17.75
N ALA A 134 -6.02 6.28 -17.60
CA ALA A 134 -4.99 6.89 -16.77
C ALA A 134 -3.59 6.36 -17.15
N PRO A 135 -2.81 7.06 -18.01
CA PRO A 135 -1.48 6.61 -18.43
C PRO A 135 -0.49 6.51 -17.26
N GLN A 136 -0.77 7.19 -16.14
CA GLN A 136 -0.01 7.10 -14.90
C GLN A 136 -0.10 5.71 -14.21
N ALA A 137 -1.02 4.84 -14.64
CA ALA A 137 -1.18 3.50 -14.09
C ALA A 137 -0.16 2.48 -14.65
N VAL A 138 0.55 2.83 -15.73
CA VAL A 138 1.48 1.95 -16.45
C VAL A 138 2.60 1.42 -15.55
N GLY A 139 3.04 0.18 -15.80
CA GLY A 139 4.17 -0.43 -15.11
C GLY A 139 3.89 -0.77 -13.64
N SER A 140 4.95 -0.98 -12.87
CA SER A 140 4.85 -1.38 -11.45
C SER A 140 4.38 -0.23 -10.55
N GLY A 141 4.84 1.00 -10.78
CA GLY A 141 4.55 2.12 -9.91
C GLY A 141 5.41 2.23 -8.64
N ILE A 142 6.33 1.29 -8.39
CA ILE A 142 7.27 1.32 -7.26
C ILE A 142 8.28 2.46 -7.39
N PRO A 143 8.96 2.66 -8.54
CA PRO A 143 9.90 3.77 -8.71
C PRO A 143 9.26 5.14 -8.44
N GLU A 144 8.06 5.35 -8.96
CA GLU A 144 7.27 6.56 -8.79
C GLU A 144 6.86 6.73 -7.33
N MET A 145 6.42 5.66 -6.66
CA MET A 145 6.12 5.71 -5.22
C MET A 145 7.36 6.11 -4.41
N LYS A 146 8.53 5.59 -4.76
CA LYS A 146 9.80 5.96 -4.12
C LYS A 146 10.12 7.45 -4.32
N THR A 147 9.79 8.04 -5.47
CA THR A 147 9.93 9.48 -5.68
C THR A 147 8.94 10.30 -4.84
N ILE A 148 7.70 9.84 -4.69
CA ILE A 148 6.68 10.48 -3.82
C ILE A 148 7.12 10.49 -2.36
N LEU A 149 7.66 9.37 -1.88
CA LEU A 149 8.14 9.24 -0.51
C LEU A 149 9.39 10.07 -0.22
N ARG A 150 10.19 10.38 -1.26
CA ARG A 150 11.29 11.34 -1.18
C ARG A 150 10.82 12.81 -1.20
N GLY A 151 9.51 13.05 -1.31
CA GLY A 151 8.88 14.38 -1.26
C GLY A 151 8.53 14.97 -2.62
N VAL A 152 8.71 14.24 -3.72
CA VAL A 152 8.34 14.72 -5.07
C VAL A 152 6.86 14.42 -5.32
N VAL A 153 6.02 15.45 -5.40
CA VAL A 153 4.59 15.26 -5.64
C VAL A 153 4.34 15.04 -7.14
N LEU A 154 3.98 13.81 -7.52
CA LEU A 154 3.49 13.50 -8.87
C LEU A 154 2.00 13.84 -8.97
N LYS A 155 1.64 14.68 -9.94
CA LYS A 155 0.25 15.08 -10.19
C LYS A 155 -0.57 13.89 -10.69
N GLU A 156 -1.81 13.79 -10.23
CA GLU A 156 -2.81 12.80 -10.65
C GLU A 156 -2.44 11.31 -10.45
N TYR A 157 -1.29 11.04 -9.81
CA TYR A 157 -0.81 9.69 -9.58
C TYR A 157 -1.69 8.92 -8.57
N LEU A 158 -2.07 9.58 -7.46
CA LEU A 158 -2.89 9.03 -6.38
C LEU A 158 -4.39 9.39 -6.52
N THR A 159 -5.02 8.93 -7.60
CA THR A 159 -6.42 9.22 -7.93
C THR A 159 -7.30 7.96 -8.03
N PHE A 160 -8.62 8.12 -7.95
CA PHE A 160 -9.54 7.00 -8.12
C PHE A 160 -9.50 6.44 -9.55
N LYS A 161 -9.26 7.32 -10.54
CA LYS A 161 -9.10 6.92 -11.94
C LYS A 161 -7.90 5.99 -12.13
N THR A 162 -6.74 6.31 -11.54
CA THR A 162 -5.56 5.44 -11.60
C THR A 162 -5.78 4.12 -10.87
N PHE A 163 -6.51 4.12 -9.75
CA PHE A 163 -6.91 2.88 -9.06
C PHE A 163 -7.72 1.94 -9.96
N VAL A 164 -8.80 2.42 -10.57
CA VAL A 164 -9.65 1.61 -11.44
C VAL A 164 -8.88 1.13 -12.67
N ALA A 165 -8.13 2.03 -13.32
CA ALA A 165 -7.29 1.70 -14.47
C ALA A 165 -6.31 0.56 -14.15
N LYS A 166 -5.63 0.66 -13.00
CA LYS A 166 -4.59 -0.28 -12.60
C LYS A 166 -5.16 -1.64 -12.20
N VAL A 167 -6.25 -1.69 -11.45
CA VAL A 167 -6.87 -2.98 -11.04
C VAL A 167 -7.40 -3.74 -12.26
N ILE A 168 -8.15 -3.09 -13.15
CA ILE A 168 -8.72 -3.75 -14.33
C ILE A 168 -7.62 -4.15 -15.31
N GLY A 169 -6.69 -3.22 -15.61
CA GLY A 169 -5.57 -3.48 -16.51
C GLY A 169 -4.71 -4.65 -16.03
N LEU A 170 -4.38 -4.69 -14.74
CA LEU A 170 -3.60 -5.77 -14.16
C LEU A 170 -4.35 -7.10 -14.17
N THR A 171 -5.65 -7.11 -13.87
CA THR A 171 -6.50 -8.30 -13.93
C THR A 171 -6.50 -8.90 -15.32
N CYS A 172 -6.71 -8.09 -16.36
CA CYS A 172 -6.71 -8.56 -17.75
C CYS A 172 -5.32 -9.02 -18.20
N ALA A 173 -4.25 -8.31 -17.81
CA ALA A 173 -2.88 -8.69 -18.15
C ALA A 173 -2.49 -10.05 -17.56
N LEU A 174 -2.87 -10.33 -16.30
CA LEU A 174 -2.59 -11.63 -15.66
C LEU A 174 -3.57 -12.72 -16.07
N GLY A 175 -4.82 -12.33 -16.35
CA GLY A 175 -5.85 -13.21 -16.93
C GLY A 175 -5.47 -13.72 -18.32
N SER A 176 -4.60 -13.02 -19.05
CA SER A 176 -4.07 -13.45 -20.35
C SER A 176 -3.10 -14.62 -20.28
N GLY A 177 -2.57 -14.94 -19.10
CA GLY A 177 -1.56 -15.98 -18.91
C GLY A 177 -0.12 -15.56 -19.22
N MET A 178 0.12 -14.28 -19.50
CA MET A 178 1.48 -13.75 -19.67
C MET A 178 2.33 -13.92 -18.39
N PRO A 179 3.66 -14.10 -18.52
CA PRO A 179 4.58 -14.27 -17.39
C PRO A 179 4.83 -12.93 -16.68
N LEU A 180 3.77 -12.33 -16.13
CA LEU A 180 3.77 -11.08 -15.41
C LEU A 180 3.45 -11.33 -13.92
N GLY A 181 3.93 -10.43 -13.06
CA GLY A 181 3.64 -10.47 -11.62
C GLY A 181 2.68 -9.35 -11.21
N LYS A 182 1.69 -9.66 -10.35
CA LYS A 182 0.83 -8.64 -9.73
C LYS A 182 1.53 -7.80 -8.68
N GLU A 183 2.65 -8.30 -8.17
CA GLU A 183 3.18 -7.95 -6.87
C GLU A 183 3.76 -6.53 -6.82
N GLY A 184 4.53 -6.17 -7.83
CA GLY A 184 5.01 -4.79 -7.99
C GLY A 184 3.85 -3.78 -8.14
N PRO A 185 2.96 -3.97 -9.13
CA PRO A 185 1.75 -3.15 -9.32
C PRO A 185 0.85 -3.03 -8.09
N PHE A 186 0.74 -4.10 -7.29
CA PHE A 186 -0.13 -4.13 -6.11
C PHE A 186 0.33 -3.18 -5.00
N VAL A 187 1.63 -2.87 -4.93
CA VAL A 187 2.16 -1.81 -4.04
C VAL A 187 1.55 -0.45 -4.40
N HIS A 188 1.48 -0.13 -5.70
CA HIS A 188 0.83 1.10 -6.14
C HIS A 188 -0.68 1.06 -5.83
N VAL A 189 -1.37 -0.06 -6.07
CA VAL A 189 -2.78 -0.23 -5.69
C VAL A 189 -3.01 -0.01 -4.18
N ALA A 190 -2.11 -0.50 -3.32
CA ALA A 190 -2.18 -0.31 -1.88
C ALA A 190 -2.06 1.17 -1.47
N SER A 191 -1.08 1.88 -2.05
CA SER A 191 -0.90 3.32 -1.81
C SER A 191 -2.10 4.16 -2.30
N LEU A 192 -2.72 3.74 -3.41
CA LEU A 192 -3.94 4.34 -3.96
C LEU A 192 -5.12 4.16 -3.01
N CYS A 193 -5.37 2.92 -2.54
CA CYS A 193 -6.38 2.64 -1.54
C CYS A 193 -6.17 3.46 -0.27
N ALA A 194 -4.94 3.51 0.23
CA ALA A 194 -4.61 4.32 1.40
C ALA A 194 -4.92 5.80 1.18
N ALA A 195 -4.52 6.36 0.03
CA ALA A 195 -4.76 7.77 -0.28
C ALA A 195 -6.26 8.10 -0.42
N LEU A 196 -7.02 7.23 -1.09
CA LEU A 196 -8.46 7.39 -1.27
C LEU A 196 -9.22 7.25 0.05
N LEU A 197 -8.84 6.25 0.85
CA LEU A 197 -9.43 6.02 2.16
C LEU A 197 -9.14 7.17 3.12
N SER A 198 -7.92 7.74 3.07
CA SER A 198 -7.58 8.92 3.88
C SER A 198 -8.42 10.13 3.48
N LYS A 199 -8.67 10.34 2.19
CA LYS A 199 -9.57 11.41 1.71
C LYS A 199 -11.01 11.18 2.17
N PHE A 200 -11.49 9.94 2.09
CA PHE A 200 -12.83 9.56 2.55
C PHE A 200 -12.99 9.77 4.07
N MET A 201 -12.02 9.33 4.86
CA MET A 201 -12.02 9.53 6.32
C MET A 201 -11.90 11.00 6.72
N ALA A 202 -11.10 11.78 6.00
CA ALA A 202 -11.00 13.22 6.21
C ALA A 202 -12.34 13.93 5.94
N ALA A 203 -13.07 13.51 4.91
CA ALA A 203 -14.40 14.04 4.60
C ALA A 203 -15.45 13.68 5.66
N LEU A 204 -15.36 12.48 6.26
CA LEU A 204 -16.31 12.02 7.28
C LEU A 204 -16.03 12.58 8.68
N PHE A 205 -14.76 12.69 9.08
CA PHE A 205 -14.37 13.00 10.46
C PHE A 205 -13.68 14.37 10.63
N GLY A 206 -13.55 15.16 9.55
CA GLY A 206 -12.99 16.52 9.60
C GLY A 206 -11.50 16.60 9.99
N GLY A 207 -10.82 15.46 10.05
CA GLY A 207 -9.40 15.34 10.41
C GLY A 207 -8.48 15.38 9.20
N ILE A 208 -7.36 16.09 9.31
CA ILE A 208 -6.26 16.03 8.34
C ILE A 208 -5.48 14.73 8.62
N TYR A 209 -5.90 13.61 8.01
CA TYR A 209 -5.12 12.37 8.04
C TYR A 209 -3.97 12.52 7.05
N MET A 210 -2.78 12.81 7.58
CA MET A 210 -1.60 13.00 6.75
C MET A 210 -1.16 11.67 6.14
N VAL A 211 -1.01 11.71 4.81
CA VAL A 211 -0.63 10.68 3.84
C VAL A 211 0.79 10.15 4.11
N LEU A 212 1.04 9.57 5.29
CA LEU A 212 2.36 9.04 5.66
C LEU A 212 2.35 7.56 6.07
N THR A 213 1.18 6.91 6.07
CA THR A 213 1.00 5.46 6.23
C THR A 213 0.93 4.73 4.87
N GLN A 214 1.55 5.31 3.83
CA GLN A 214 1.39 4.95 2.41
C GLN A 214 2.05 3.64 1.95
N ILE A 215 2.74 2.89 2.81
CA ILE A 215 3.69 1.86 2.33
C ILE A 215 3.49 0.49 2.97
N SER A 216 2.69 0.42 4.03
CA SER A 216 2.80 -0.72 4.92
C SER A 216 1.64 -1.72 4.82
N VAL A 217 1.04 -1.80 3.64
CA VAL A 217 0.07 -2.85 3.27
C VAL A 217 0.65 -3.70 2.14
N PHE A 218 1.90 -4.11 2.31
CA PHE A 218 2.38 -5.33 1.70
C PHE A 218 1.77 -6.46 2.54
N SER A 219 0.54 -6.83 2.26
CA SER A 219 -0.16 -7.84 3.08
C SER A 219 -0.55 -9.06 2.29
N HIS A 220 -0.22 -9.06 1.00
CA HIS A 220 -0.76 -10.03 0.09
C HIS A 220 0.24 -11.05 -0.45
N LEU A 221 1.50 -10.89 -0.12
CA LEU A 221 2.58 -11.46 -0.91
C LEU A 221 3.16 -12.75 -0.38
N LEU A 222 2.66 -13.24 0.75
CA LEU A 222 3.22 -14.42 1.37
C LEU A 222 2.17 -15.31 2.04
N LEU A 223 0.91 -15.24 1.62
CA LEU A 223 -0.11 -16.23 1.99
C LEU A 223 -0.33 -17.32 0.94
N LYS A 224 0.46 -17.35 -0.14
CA LYS A 224 0.39 -18.42 -1.14
C LYS A 224 1.09 -19.73 -0.74
N GLU A 225 1.69 -19.82 0.45
CA GLU A 225 2.43 -21.02 0.87
C GLU A 225 1.99 -21.60 2.23
N GLU A 226 1.83 -22.93 2.22
CA GLU A 226 1.70 -23.94 3.29
C GLU A 226 0.60 -23.89 4.37
N PRO A 227 -0.07 -25.03 4.63
CA PRO A 227 -0.73 -25.33 5.89
C PRO A 227 0.27 -26.11 6.75
N PHE A 228 1.04 -25.41 7.58
CA PHE A 228 1.76 -26.03 8.68
C PHE A 228 1.57 -25.17 9.93
N GLU A 229 0.98 -25.81 10.95
CA GLU A 229 0.68 -25.36 12.32
C GLU A 229 1.03 -23.92 12.72
N GLY A 230 -0.02 -23.18 13.11
CA GLY A 230 -0.09 -22.25 14.26
C GLY A 230 0.81 -21.01 14.33
N ASN A 231 1.99 -21.01 13.72
CA ASN A 231 3.05 -20.03 13.95
C ASN A 231 3.52 -19.29 12.69
N LYS A 232 3.24 -19.77 11.47
CA LYS A 232 3.90 -19.26 10.24
C LYS A 232 3.21 -18.09 9.51
N VAL A 233 1.92 -17.84 9.75
CA VAL A 233 1.24 -16.62 9.25
C VAL A 233 1.98 -15.35 9.72
N ARG A 234 2.62 -15.40 10.90
CA ARG A 234 3.45 -14.30 11.42
C ARG A 234 4.70 -14.04 10.57
N VAL A 235 5.42 -15.07 10.12
CA VAL A 235 6.71 -14.92 9.41
C VAL A 235 6.52 -14.19 8.08
N HIS A 236 5.47 -14.56 7.36
CA HIS A 236 5.14 -14.01 6.05
C HIS A 236 4.68 -12.53 6.11
N VAL A 237 3.93 -12.18 7.16
CA VAL A 237 3.57 -10.77 7.42
C VAL A 237 4.79 -9.95 7.85
N CYS A 238 5.75 -10.53 8.59
CA CYS A 238 6.99 -9.84 8.95
C CYS A 238 7.86 -9.52 7.72
N LEU A 239 8.12 -10.52 6.86
CA LEU A 239 8.95 -10.34 5.66
C LEU A 239 8.42 -9.27 4.71
N SER A 240 7.09 -9.18 4.64
CA SER A 240 6.37 -8.18 3.88
C SER A 240 6.64 -6.73 4.30
N VAL A 241 6.62 -6.49 5.61
CA VAL A 241 6.92 -5.16 6.17
C VAL A 241 8.41 -4.83 6.02
N LEU A 242 9.29 -5.83 6.10
CA LEU A 242 10.73 -5.67 5.87
C LEU A 242 11.03 -5.26 4.42
N PHE A 243 10.42 -5.92 3.44
CA PHE A 243 10.55 -5.53 2.03
C PHE A 243 10.08 -4.09 1.79
N SER A 244 8.96 -3.70 2.40
CA SER A 244 8.45 -2.33 2.35
C SER A 244 9.49 -1.33 2.87
N ILE A 245 10.14 -1.61 4.01
CA ILE A 245 11.19 -0.75 4.56
C ILE A 245 12.40 -0.66 3.61
N GLU A 246 12.88 -1.81 3.14
CA GLU A 246 14.09 -1.92 2.32
C GLU A 246 13.96 -1.15 0.99
N VAL A 247 12.81 -1.25 0.33
CA VAL A 247 12.61 -0.65 -0.99
C VAL A 247 12.36 0.85 -0.91
N THR A 248 11.70 1.32 0.16
CA THR A 248 11.04 2.64 0.14
C THR A 248 11.77 3.76 0.85
N SER A 249 12.55 3.51 1.90
CA SER A 249 13.21 4.62 2.61
C SER A 249 14.60 4.29 3.14
N THR A 250 15.42 5.33 3.23
CA THR A 250 16.71 5.30 3.94
C THR A 250 16.53 5.50 5.46
N PHE A 251 15.44 6.16 5.86
CA PHE A 251 15.06 6.36 7.26
C PHE A 251 13.59 5.99 7.44
N PHE A 252 13.29 5.14 8.43
CA PHE A 252 11.94 4.66 8.69
C PHE A 252 11.60 4.79 10.17
N ALA A 253 10.48 5.45 10.48
CA ALA A 253 10.04 5.61 11.87
C ALA A 253 9.45 4.30 12.40
N VAL A 254 9.89 3.86 13.58
CA VAL A 254 9.41 2.62 14.24
C VAL A 254 7.89 2.63 14.47
N ARG A 255 7.28 3.81 14.64
CA ARG A 255 5.82 3.92 14.74
C ARG A 255 5.11 3.47 13.47
N ASN A 256 5.67 3.76 12.30
CA ASN A 256 5.10 3.34 11.02
C ASN A 256 5.27 1.83 10.81
N TYR A 257 6.32 1.25 11.39
CA TYR A 257 6.55 -0.20 11.37
C TYR A 257 5.41 -0.94 12.07
N TRP A 258 5.09 -0.55 13.31
CA TRP A 258 4.02 -1.20 14.07
C TRP A 258 2.64 -1.06 13.41
N ARG A 259 2.35 0.12 12.87
CA ARG A 259 1.08 0.40 12.15
C ARG A 259 0.98 -0.45 10.89
N GLY A 260 2.11 -0.59 10.19
CA GLY A 260 2.26 -1.48 9.06
C GLY A 260 2.05 -2.94 9.34
N PHE A 261 2.77 -3.43 10.34
CA PHE A 261 2.67 -4.80 10.80
C PHE A 261 1.23 -5.16 11.18
N PHE A 262 0.54 -4.28 11.90
CA PHE A 262 -0.86 -4.49 12.28
C PHE A 262 -1.81 -4.49 11.06
N ALA A 263 -1.69 -3.53 10.15
CA ALA A 263 -2.51 -3.52 8.93
C ALA A 263 -2.28 -4.81 8.11
N ALA A 264 -1.03 -5.29 8.08
CA ALA A 264 -0.66 -6.47 7.33
C ALA A 264 -1.13 -7.78 7.94
N THR A 265 -1.09 -7.92 9.26
CA THR A 265 -1.68 -9.09 9.93
C THR A 265 -3.19 -9.13 9.75
N PHE A 266 -3.85 -7.97 9.84
CA PHE A 266 -5.30 -7.87 9.67
C PHE A 266 -5.74 -8.20 8.25
N SER A 267 -5.09 -7.64 7.22
CA SER A 267 -5.40 -7.94 5.82
C SER A 267 -5.15 -9.42 5.49
N ALA A 268 -4.03 -9.98 5.97
CA ALA A 268 -3.72 -11.40 5.85
C ALA A 268 -4.80 -12.29 6.48
N PHE A 269 -5.26 -11.93 7.69
CA PHE A 269 -6.34 -12.63 8.37
C PHE A 269 -7.64 -12.62 7.55
N ILE A 270 -8.10 -11.45 7.09
CA ILE A 270 -9.31 -11.32 6.27
C ILE A 270 -9.21 -12.15 4.99
N PHE A 271 -8.08 -12.10 4.30
CA PHE A 271 -7.91 -12.87 3.08
C PHE A 271 -7.98 -14.38 3.32
N ARG A 272 -7.37 -14.90 4.39
CA ARG A 272 -7.48 -16.34 4.70
C ARG A 272 -8.91 -16.76 5.05
N VAL A 273 -9.67 -15.89 5.69
CA VAL A 273 -11.09 -16.14 5.97
C VAL A 273 -11.89 -16.22 4.66
N LEU A 274 -11.63 -15.31 3.71
CA LEU A 274 -12.29 -15.28 2.40
C LEU A 274 -11.87 -16.43 1.46
N ALA A 275 -10.61 -16.85 1.52
CA ALA A 275 -10.05 -17.84 0.57
C ALA A 275 -10.34 -19.30 0.94
N THR A 276 -11.11 -19.59 2.00
CA THR A 276 -11.44 -20.96 2.48
C THR A 276 -10.18 -21.81 2.73
N ILE A 277 -9.66 -21.78 3.97
CA ILE A 277 -8.52 -22.54 4.55
C ILE A 277 -7.88 -23.61 3.64
N THR A 278 -7.20 -23.19 2.58
CA THR A 278 -6.39 -24.05 1.75
C THR A 278 -5.12 -23.28 1.42
N ALA A 279 -3.98 -23.90 1.66
CA ALA A 279 -2.72 -23.36 1.18
C ALA A 279 -2.61 -23.68 -0.32
N LEU A 280 -2.38 -22.66 -1.14
CA LEU A 280 -2.40 -22.82 -2.59
C LEU A 280 -1.24 -23.68 -3.12
N PHE A 281 -0.11 -23.70 -2.45
CA PHE A 281 1.01 -24.58 -2.75
C PHE A 281 1.46 -25.26 -1.45
N LYS A 282 1.50 -26.61 -1.46
CA LYS A 282 1.99 -27.44 -0.36
C LYS A 282 3.31 -28.12 -0.77
N THR A 283 4.41 -27.73 -0.16
CA THR A 283 5.80 -28.16 -0.35
C THR A 283 6.20 -28.97 0.88
N ARG A 284 6.54 -30.24 0.66
CA ARG A 284 6.93 -31.15 1.73
C ARG A 284 8.45 -31.16 1.84
N PHE A 285 9.00 -30.22 2.59
CA PHE A 285 10.43 -30.20 2.89
C PHE A 285 10.76 -31.20 4.01
N ARG A 286 11.93 -31.84 3.93
CA ARG A 286 12.49 -32.65 5.03
C ARG A 286 12.94 -31.69 6.14
N LEU A 287 12.42 -31.87 7.35
CA LEU A 287 12.66 -30.98 8.48
C LEU A 287 13.77 -31.47 9.42
N ASP A 288 14.10 -32.77 9.39
CA ASP A 288 14.98 -33.38 10.40
C ASP A 288 16.46 -33.02 10.20
N PHE A 289 16.92 -32.93 8.94
CA PHE A 289 18.24 -32.44 8.54
C PHE A 289 18.10 -31.78 7.16
N PRO A 290 17.87 -30.45 7.09
CA PRO A 290 17.55 -29.80 5.83
C PRO A 290 18.76 -29.60 4.92
N PHE A 291 19.95 -29.38 5.49
CA PHE A 291 21.19 -29.13 4.75
C PHE A 291 22.42 -29.61 5.53
N ASP A 292 23.40 -30.15 4.81
CA ASP A 292 24.73 -30.44 5.37
C ASP A 292 25.68 -29.26 5.15
N LEU A 293 26.63 -29.05 6.09
CA LEU A 293 27.64 -27.99 5.99
C LEU A 293 28.47 -28.06 4.68
N GLN A 294 28.59 -29.26 4.11
CA GLN A 294 29.30 -29.50 2.85
C GLN A 294 28.56 -28.94 1.62
N GLU A 295 27.27 -28.65 1.72
CA GLU A 295 26.47 -28.07 0.63
C GLU A 295 26.55 -26.54 0.58
N LEU A 296 27.05 -25.89 1.65
CA LEU A 296 27.19 -24.43 1.72
C LEU A 296 28.02 -23.82 0.57
N PRO A 297 29.16 -24.42 0.14
CA PRO A 297 29.88 -23.94 -1.03
C PRO A 297 29.05 -24.01 -2.32
N ALA A 298 28.22 -25.03 -2.49
CA ALA A 298 27.33 -25.15 -3.65
C ALA A 298 26.27 -24.04 -3.64
N PHE A 299 25.68 -23.72 -2.48
CA PHE A 299 24.77 -22.59 -2.34
C PHE A 299 25.46 -21.24 -2.58
N ALA A 300 26.72 -21.08 -2.18
CA ALA A 300 27.49 -19.87 -2.45
C ALA A 300 27.72 -19.69 -3.96
N ILE A 301 28.12 -20.75 -4.68
CA ILE A 301 28.28 -20.73 -6.13
C ILE A 301 26.95 -20.41 -6.83
N LEU A 302 25.85 -21.03 -6.38
CA LEU A 302 24.51 -20.73 -6.90
C LEU A 302 24.15 -19.26 -6.67
N GLY A 303 24.43 -18.70 -5.49
CA GLY A 303 24.21 -17.30 -5.18
C GLY A 303 25.00 -16.36 -6.10
N ILE A 304 26.27 -16.68 -6.37
CA ILE A 304 27.11 -15.93 -7.31
C ILE A 304 26.55 -16.00 -8.73
N ALA A 305 26.19 -17.20 -9.21
CA ALA A 305 25.61 -17.39 -10.53
C ALA A 305 24.29 -16.65 -10.71
N CYS A 306 23.39 -16.72 -9.72
CA CYS A 306 22.13 -15.98 -9.69
C CYS A 306 22.36 -14.46 -9.64
N GLY A 307 23.38 -14.00 -8.90
CA GLY A 307 23.78 -12.59 -8.84
C GLY A 307 24.23 -12.04 -10.18
N PHE A 308 25.11 -12.76 -10.89
CA PHE A 308 25.53 -12.39 -12.25
C PHE A 308 24.38 -12.47 -13.25
N GLY A 309 23.55 -13.52 -13.17
CA GLY A 309 22.35 -13.64 -14.01
C GLY A 309 21.36 -12.50 -13.82
N GLY A 310 21.12 -12.08 -12.57
CA GLY A 310 20.29 -10.93 -12.25
C GLY A 310 20.88 -9.61 -12.76
N ALA A 311 22.20 -9.41 -12.61
CA ALA A 311 22.88 -8.23 -13.13
C ALA A 311 22.80 -8.15 -14.67
N LEU A 312 23.00 -9.28 -15.36
CA LEU A 312 22.85 -9.38 -16.80
C LEU A 312 21.42 -9.08 -17.24
N PHE A 313 20.42 -9.63 -16.54
CA PHE A 313 19.01 -9.36 -16.83
C PHE A 313 18.69 -7.86 -16.72
N VAL A 314 19.13 -7.20 -15.64
CA VAL A 314 18.93 -5.75 -15.45
C VAL A 314 19.63 -4.95 -16.55
N PHE A 315 20.85 -5.34 -16.93
CA PHE A 315 21.60 -4.69 -18.01
C PHE A 315 20.88 -4.83 -19.37
N LEU A 316 20.45 -6.03 -19.73
CA LEU A 316 19.71 -6.28 -20.97
C LEU A 316 18.37 -5.54 -20.99
N ASN A 317 17.64 -5.56 -19.87
CA ASN A 317 16.38 -4.82 -19.78
C ASN A 317 16.60 -3.31 -19.92
N ARG A 318 17.70 -2.77 -19.38
CA ARG A 318 18.07 -1.38 -19.57
C ARG A 318 18.33 -1.04 -21.04
N LEU A 319 19.02 -1.90 -21.78
CA LEU A 319 19.28 -1.71 -23.21
C LEU A 319 18.03 -1.75 -24.10
N ILE A 320 16.97 -2.43 -23.66
CA ILE A 320 15.69 -2.47 -24.40
C ILE A 320 14.84 -1.23 -24.11
N VAL A 321 14.97 -0.67 -22.90
CA VAL A 321 14.16 0.47 -22.44
C VAL A 321 14.79 1.82 -22.82
N GLU A 322 16.13 1.91 -22.91
CA GLU A 322 16.86 3.08 -23.46
C GLU A 322 16.82 3.13 -24.99
#